data_AF-A0A2R2ISJ0-F1
#
_entry.id   AF-A0A2R2ISJ0-F1
#
_cell.length_a   1.000
_cell.length_b   1.000
_cell.length_c   1.000
_cell.angle_alpha   90.00
_cell.angle_beta   90.00
_cell.angle_gamma   90.00
#
_symmetry.space_group_name_H-M   'P 1'
#
loop_
_entity.id
_entity.type
_entity.pdbx_description
1 polymer ?
#
loop_
_entity_poly.entity_id
_entity_poly.type
_entity_poly.pdbx_seq_one_letter_code
_entity_poly.pdbx_strand_id
1 'polypeptide(L)' 'MAQPITARVQFDSVTAEERIAALVAEYAGQSISPHRMEVIQRRALAIAMECMDVEIVLARQ' A
#
# COMPACT_ATOMS: atom_id res chain seq x y z
N MET A 1 29.12 -18.47 -1.98
CA MET A 1 27.81 -18.89 -2.52
C MET A 1 26.77 -17.92 -1.97
N ALA A 2 25.99 -17.25 -2.82
CA ALA A 2 24.95 -16.33 -2.37
C ALA A 2 23.70 -17.13 -1.98
N GLN A 3 23.17 -16.90 -0.77
CA GLN A 3 21.93 -17.52 -0.34
C GLN A 3 20.75 -16.78 -1.00
N PRO A 4 19.78 -17.49 -1.62
CA PRO A 4 18.61 -16.84 -2.20
C PRO A 4 17.75 -16.22 -1.08
N ILE A 5 17.42 -14.95 -1.24
CA ILE A 5 16.50 -14.22 -0.36
C ILE A 5 15.08 -14.48 -0.86
N THR A 6 14.17 -14.88 0.04
CA THR A 6 12.74 -14.99 -0.26
C THR A 6 11.97 -13.99 0.60
N ALA A 7 11.03 -13.27 -0.01
CA ALA A 7 10.13 -12.37 0.71
C ALA A 7 8.72 -12.98 0.72
N ARG A 8 8.07 -12.99 1.89
CA ARG A 8 6.65 -13.32 2.03
C ARG A 8 5.90 -12.02 2.32
N VAL A 9 4.86 -11.75 1.54
CA VAL A 9 4.01 -10.57 1.71
C VAL A 9 2.65 -11.02 2.23
N GLN A 10 2.23 -10.44 3.34
CA GLN A 10 0.88 -10.58 3.89
C GLN A 10 0.19 -9.22 3.86
N PHE A 11 -1.07 -9.20 3.48
CA PHE A 11 -1.89 -7.99 3.44
C PHE A 11 -2.89 -8.06 4.58
N ASP A 12 -2.81 -7.13 5.54
CA ASP A 12 -3.92 -6.87 6.45
C ASP A 12 -4.95 -6.01 5.69
N SER A 13 -5.66 -6.66 4.77
CA SER A 13 -6.44 -6.01 3.72
C SER A 13 -7.59 -5.17 4.27
N VAL A 14 -8.14 -5.54 5.43
CA VAL A 14 -9.28 -4.86 6.04
C VAL A 14 -8.92 -3.42 6.42
N THR A 15 -7.74 -3.21 7.02
CA THR A 15 -7.31 -1.87 7.45
C THR A 15 -6.92 -0.98 6.28
N ALA A 16 -6.32 -1.55 5.22
CA ALA A 16 -5.90 -0.78 4.05
C ALA A 16 -7.09 -0.22 3.26
N GLU A 17 -8.09 -1.07 3.02
CA GLU A 17 -9.29 -0.72 2.26
C GLU A 17 -10.09 0.39 2.94
N GLU A 18 -10.31 0.30 4.26
CA GLU A 18 -11.02 1.33 5.03
C GLU A 18 -10.30 2.69 4.97
N ARG A 19 -8.98 2.69 5.14
CA ARG A 19 -8.16 3.90 5.09
C ARG A 19 -8.13 4.53 3.68
N ILE A 20 -8.09 3.72 2.63
CA ILE A 20 -8.17 4.21 1.25
C ILE A 20 -9.58 4.76 0.95
N ALA A 21 -10.64 4.10 1.42
CA ALA A 21 -12.00 4.59 1.25
C ALA A 21 -12.21 5.94 1.96
N ALA A 22 -11.68 6.09 3.18
CA ALA A 22 -11.68 7.37 3.90
C ALA A 22 -10.92 8.46 3.12
N LEU A 23 -9.74 8.13 2.58
CA LEU A 23 -8.97 9.03 1.74
C LEU A 23 -9.76 9.50 0.51
N VAL A 24 -10.44 8.60 -0.20
CA VAL A 24 -11.25 8.95 -1.37
C VAL A 24 -12.44 9.83 -0.96
N ALA A 25 -13.06 9.56 0.18
CA ALA A 25 -14.17 10.35 0.71
C ALA A 25 -13.77 11.80 1.03
N GLU A 26 -12.53 12.06 1.48
CA GLU A 26 -12.01 13.43 1.69
C GLU A 26 -12.11 14.31 0.43
N TYR A 27 -12.03 13.71 -0.76
CA TYR A 27 -12.04 14.42 -2.04
C TYR A 27 -13.36 14.25 -2.82
N ALA A 28 -14.35 13.56 -2.25
CA ALA A 28 -15.65 13.39 -2.87
C ALA A 28 -16.31 14.75 -3.15
N GLY A 29 -16.81 14.94 -4.38
CA GLY A 29 -17.47 16.17 -4.80
C GLY A 29 -16.54 17.35 -5.13
N GLN A 30 -15.21 17.18 -5.02
CA GLN A 30 -14.26 18.20 -5.46
C GLN A 30 -13.89 18.01 -6.93
N SER A 31 -13.69 19.10 -7.67
CA SER A 31 -13.02 19.04 -8.97
C SER A 31 -11.52 18.82 -8.73
N ILE A 32 -11.00 17.67 -9.17
CA ILE A 32 -9.62 17.25 -8.91
C ILE A 32 -8.77 17.56 -10.13
N SER A 33 -7.78 18.44 -9.96
CA SER A 33 -6.77 18.66 -10.99
C SER A 33 -5.86 17.44 -11.14
N PRO A 34 -5.23 17.21 -12.31
CA PRO A 34 -4.33 16.08 -12.53
C PRO A 34 -3.22 15.97 -11.45
N HIS A 35 -2.66 17.10 -11.04
CA HIS A 35 -1.64 17.13 -9.99
C HIS A 35 -2.17 16.65 -8.62
N ARG A 36 -3.41 17.03 -8.24
CA ARG A 36 -4.02 16.52 -7.00
C ARG A 36 -4.34 15.03 -7.09
N MET A 37 -4.70 14.53 -8.28
CA MET A 37 -4.92 13.09 -8.50
C MET A 37 -3.63 12.29 -8.26
N GLU A 38 -2.48 12.76 -8.76
CA GLU A 38 -1.18 12.11 -8.49
C GLU A 38 -0.86 12.06 -6.99
N VAL A 39 -1.16 13.13 -6.25
CA VAL A 39 -0.98 13.17 -4.78
C VAL A 39 -1.88 12.14 -4.08
N ILE A 40 -3.14 12.03 -4.49
CA ILE A 40 -4.09 11.06 -3.94
C ILE A 40 -3.61 9.63 -4.21
N GLN A 41 -3.16 9.34 -5.43
CA GLN A 41 -2.61 8.02 -5.79
C GLN A 41 -1.38 7.66 -4.95
N ARG A 42 -0.45 8.61 -4.74
CA ARG A 42 0.72 8.40 -3.88
C ARG A 42 0.32 8.14 -2.42
N ARG A 43 -0.68 8.86 -1.91
CA ARG A 43 -1.20 8.61 -0.54
C ARG A 43 -1.86 7.23 -0.44
N ALA A 44 -2.65 6.82 -1.42
CA ALA A 44 -3.26 5.49 -1.45
C ALA A 44 -2.19 4.38 -1.49
N LEU A 45 -1.13 4.56 -2.29
CA LEU A 45 0.00 3.64 -2.35
C LEU A 45 0.71 3.54 -0.98
N ALA A 46 0.96 4.67 -0.32
CA ALA A 46 1.60 4.68 0.99
C ALA A 46 0.78 3.91 2.04
N ILE A 47 -0.55 4.11 2.07
CA ILE A 47 -1.46 3.35 2.94
C ILE A 47 -1.36 1.84 2.64
N ALA A 48 -1.40 1.47 1.36
CA ALA A 48 -1.28 0.07 0.97
C ALA A 48 0.05 -0.55 1.42
N MET A 49 1.17 0.19 1.28
CA MET A 49 2.49 -0.25 1.72
C MET A 49 2.61 -0.35 3.24
N GLU A 50 1.99 0.55 4.01
CA GLU A 50 1.95 0.49 5.47
C GLU A 50 1.17 -0.73 6.00
N CYS A 51 0.15 -1.16 5.27
CA CYS A 51 -0.66 -2.33 5.61
C CYS A 51 -0.12 -3.64 5.01
N MET A 52 0.95 -3.58 4.23
CA MET A 52 1.71 -4.75 3.78
C MET A 52 2.71 -5.13 4.86
N ASP A 53 2.58 -6.34 5.39
CA ASP A 53 3.60 -6.95 6.23
C ASP A 53 4.53 -7.79 5.35
N VAL A 54 5.81 -7.45 5.34
CA VAL A 54 6.82 -8.10 4.50
C VAL A 54 7.85 -8.78 5.40
N GLU A 55 7.82 -10.10 5.42
CA GLU A 55 8.80 -10.92 6.13
C GLU A 55 9.86 -11.42 5.15
N ILE A 56 11.13 -11.09 5.42
CA ILE A 56 12.26 -11.71 4.71
C ILE A 56 12.55 -13.05 5.37
N VAL A 57 12.35 -14.14 4.62
CA VAL A 57 12.66 -15.49 5.06
C VAL A 57 13.88 -16.02 4.32
N LEU A 58 14.81 -16.62 5.06
CA LEU A 58 15.93 -17.35 4.50
C LEU A 58 15.40 -18.69 3.95
N ALA A 59 15.62 -18.95 2.66
CA ALA A 59 15.27 -20.24 2.07
C ALA A 59 16.13 -21.34 2.72
N ARG A 60 15.50 -22.21 3.54
CA ARG A 60 16.16 -23.43 4.02
C ARG A 60 16.25 -24.42 2.85
N GLN A 61 17.47 -24.82 2.51
CA GLN A 61 17.75 -25.94 1.59
C GLN A 61 17.36 -27.27 2.22
#